data_AF-A0A2M8NN06-F1
#
_entry.id   AF-A0A2M8NN06-F1
#
_cell.length_a   1.000
_cell.length_b   1.000
_cell.length_c   1.000
_cell.angle_alpha   90.00
_cell.angle_beta   90.00
_cell.angle_gamma   90.00
#
_symmetry.space_group_name_H-M   'P 1'
#
loop_
_entity.id
_entity.type
_entity.pdbx_description
1 polymer ?
#
loop_
_entity_poly.entity_id
_entity_poly.type
_entity_poly.pdbx_seq_one_letter_code
_entity_poly.pdbx_strand_id
1 'polypeptide(L)'
;MAKLFKSKSREAMSRREFMMSSFLLGAGVAAPTVLSLLQHRRATAQDMPMRAAMSNAGLAVTWCAQGKDTAEMWGRFLGVEIVWYDGALDNNVQRSAVDTIASQSWDFVAIQPFSIGTLVEPVSSIIAAGIPFVDMDTLLAPLDQLDDLGVLSFIAPDNVFM
;
A
#
# COMPACT_ATOMS: atom_id res chain seq x y z
N MET A 1 45.35 54.81 -22.05
CA MET A 1 44.27 55.24 -21.13
C MET A 1 43.16 54.20 -21.21
N ALA A 2 42.80 53.60 -20.07
CA ALA A 2 42.09 52.33 -19.93
C ALA A 2 40.61 52.36 -20.37
N LYS A 3 40.15 51.33 -21.10
CA LYS A 3 38.72 51.02 -21.22
C LYS A 3 38.37 49.91 -20.23
N LEU A 4 37.56 50.30 -19.23
CA LEU A 4 36.98 49.46 -18.19
C LEU A 4 36.29 48.21 -18.77
N PHE A 5 36.74 47.02 -18.36
CA PHE A 5 35.96 45.80 -18.44
C PHE A 5 34.79 45.89 -17.45
N LYS A 6 33.57 46.17 -17.94
CA LYS A 6 32.35 46.07 -17.14
C LYS A 6 31.96 44.59 -17.06
N SER A 7 32.26 43.95 -15.93
CA SER A 7 31.81 42.60 -15.59
C SER A 7 30.29 42.54 -15.64
N LYS A 8 29.73 41.68 -16.50
CA LYS A 8 28.30 41.35 -16.52
C LYS A 8 28.00 40.55 -15.24
N SER A 9 27.28 41.15 -14.29
CA SER A 9 26.77 40.45 -13.12
C SER A 9 25.90 39.28 -13.59
N ARG A 10 26.29 38.04 -13.25
CA ARG A 10 25.41 36.87 -13.39
C ARG A 10 24.26 37.08 -12.41
N GLU A 11 23.05 37.33 -12.92
CA GLU A 11 21.84 37.26 -12.10
C GLU A 11 21.76 35.86 -11.49
N ALA A 12 21.77 35.80 -10.15
CA ALA A 12 21.63 34.56 -9.42
C ALA A 12 20.17 34.09 -9.57
N MET A 13 19.99 32.86 -10.06
CA MET A 13 18.66 32.25 -10.19
C MET A 13 17.89 32.33 -8.86
N SER A 14 16.62 32.72 -8.94
CA SER A 14 15.75 32.67 -7.78
C SER A 14 15.47 31.22 -7.38
N ARG A 15 15.17 30.98 -6.09
CA ARG A 15 14.85 29.63 -5.58
C ARG A 15 13.70 28.97 -6.34
N ARG A 16 12.71 29.76 -6.76
CA ARG A 16 11.56 29.29 -7.55
C ARG A 16 11.98 28.82 -8.94
N GLU A 17 12.83 29.59 -9.61
CA GLU A 17 13.36 29.23 -10.92
C GLU A 17 14.23 27.99 -10.83
N PHE A 18 15.08 27.88 -9.81
CA PHE A 18 15.89 26.69 -9.57
C PHE A 18 15.04 25.44 -9.32
N MET A 19 13.99 25.54 -8.50
CA MET A 19 13.07 24.42 -8.25
C MET A 19 12.29 24.02 -9.52
N MET A 20 11.81 24.99 -10.28
CA MET A 20 11.09 24.75 -11.53
C MET A 20 11.99 24.16 -12.62
N SER A 21 13.22 24.66 -12.76
CA SER A 21 14.19 24.11 -13.72
C SER A 21 14.64 22.70 -13.33
N SER A 22 14.84 22.46 -12.03
CA SER A 22 15.22 21.13 -11.52
C SER A 22 14.08 20.12 -11.69
N PHE A 23 12.83 20.53 -11.46
CA PHE A 23 11.66 19.70 -11.71
C PHE A 23 11.50 19.38 -13.19
N LEU A 24 11.65 20.37 -14.08
CA LEU A 24 11.54 20.16 -15.54
C LEU A 24 12.66 19.26 -16.08
N LEU A 25 13.90 19.42 -15.60
CA LEU A 25 15.02 18.56 -15.97
C LEU A 25 14.86 17.14 -15.41
N GLY A 26 14.44 17.00 -14.15
CA GLY A 26 14.17 15.71 -13.52
C GLY A 26 13.02 14.95 -14.19
N ALA A 27 11.93 15.65 -14.52
CA ALA A 27 10.81 15.10 -15.26
C ALA A 27 11.24 14.73 -16.70
N GLY A 28 12.04 15.54 -17.39
CA GLY A 28 12.50 15.24 -18.75
C GLY A 28 13.35 13.97 -18.87
N VAL A 29 14.13 13.63 -17.84
CA VAL A 29 15.02 12.44 -17.84
C VAL A 29 14.33 11.20 -17.27
N ALA A 30 13.52 11.34 -16.22
CA ALA A 30 12.88 10.21 -15.55
C ALA A 30 11.46 9.90 -16.07
N ALA A 31 10.75 10.88 -16.64
CA ALA A 31 9.39 10.63 -17.11
C ALA A 31 9.30 9.58 -18.22
N PRO A 32 10.19 9.53 -19.23
CA PRO A 32 10.05 8.52 -20.29
C PRO A 32 10.18 7.09 -19.76
N THR A 33 11.11 6.84 -18.83
CA THR A 33 11.36 5.52 -18.24
C THR A 33 10.28 5.15 -17.23
N VAL A 34 9.86 6.08 -16.37
CA VAL A 34 8.76 5.85 -15.42
C VAL A 34 7.44 5.67 -16.17
N LEU A 35 7.15 6.49 -17.19
CA LEU A 35 5.92 6.39 -17.96
C LEU A 35 5.90 5.11 -18.81
N SER A 36 7.04 4.70 -19.38
CA SER A 36 7.19 3.42 -20.08
C SER A 36 6.97 2.25 -19.12
N LEU A 37 7.55 2.28 -17.91
CA LEU A 37 7.30 1.26 -16.89
C LEU A 37 5.83 1.22 -16.48
N LEU A 38 5.19 2.37 -16.28
CA LEU A 38 3.78 2.48 -15.94
C LEU A 38 2.89 1.93 -17.06
N GLN A 39 3.18 2.26 -18.32
CA GLN A 39 2.45 1.75 -19.48
C GLN A 39 2.65 0.24 -19.66
N HIS A 40 3.88 -0.24 -19.52
CA HIS A 40 4.21 -1.65 -19.62
C HIS A 40 3.53 -2.45 -18.52
N ARG A 41 3.60 -2.00 -17.26
CA ARG A 41 2.92 -2.63 -16.12
C ARG A 41 1.42 -2.60 -16.32
N ARG A 42 0.83 -1.49 -16.76
CA ARG A 42 -0.61 -1.41 -17.01
C ARG A 42 -1.08 -2.37 -18.11
N ALA A 43 -0.28 -2.57 -19.15
CA ALA A 43 -0.60 -3.51 -20.22
C ALA A 43 -0.43 -4.97 -19.79
N THR A 44 0.65 -5.31 -19.07
CA THR A 44 0.94 -6.70 -18.64
C THR A 44 0.16 -7.14 -17.41
N ALA A 45 -0.17 -6.23 -16.50
CA ALA A 45 -1.02 -6.47 -15.34
C ALA A 45 -2.44 -6.91 -15.70
N GLN A 46 -2.91 -6.59 -16.92
CA GLN A 46 -4.27 -6.89 -17.35
C GLN A 46 -4.47 -8.32 -17.84
N ASP A 47 -3.41 -9.05 -18.18
CA ASP A 47 -3.56 -10.37 -18.82
C ASP A 47 -3.92 -11.48 -17.81
N MET A 48 -3.52 -11.36 -16.55
CA MET A 48 -3.94 -12.24 -15.42
C MET A 48 -3.80 -11.49 -14.08
N PRO A 49 -4.80 -10.71 -13.65
CA PRO A 49 -4.72 -9.99 -12.38
C PRO A 49 -4.70 -10.98 -11.21
N MET A 50 -3.77 -10.80 -10.27
CA MET A 50 -3.80 -11.52 -9.00
C MET A 50 -5.02 -11.07 -8.21
N ARG A 51 -5.65 -11.97 -7.44
CA ARG A 51 -6.82 -11.69 -6.62
C ARG A 51 -6.44 -11.71 -5.15
N ALA A 52 -6.68 -10.61 -4.47
CA ALA A 52 -6.44 -10.45 -3.04
C ALA A 52 -7.74 -10.18 -2.30
N ALA A 53 -7.90 -10.78 -1.13
CA ALA A 53 -8.92 -10.36 -0.17
C ALA A 53 -8.30 -9.46 0.87
N MET A 54 -8.95 -8.33 1.14
CA MET A 54 -8.54 -7.41 2.19
C MET A 54 -9.70 -7.10 3.14
N SER A 55 -9.40 -6.93 4.42
CA SER A 55 -10.37 -6.48 5.42
C SER A 55 -9.74 -5.50 6.39
N ASN A 56 -10.56 -4.59 6.92
CA ASN A 56 -10.16 -3.65 7.96
C ASN A 56 -11.21 -3.54 9.06
N ALA A 57 -10.85 -2.83 10.13
CA ALA A 57 -11.69 -2.63 11.31
C ALA A 57 -13.07 -2.04 10.97
N GLY A 58 -13.12 -1.01 10.11
CA GLY A 58 -14.38 -0.46 9.64
C GLY A 58 -14.24 0.78 8.76
N LEU A 59 -14.97 0.84 7.64
CA LEU A 59 -14.91 1.95 6.68
C LEU A 59 -15.55 3.26 7.19
N ALA A 60 -16.23 3.23 8.33
CA ALA A 60 -16.70 4.44 9.01
C ALA A 60 -15.54 5.31 9.54
N VAL A 61 -14.35 4.74 9.74
CA VAL A 61 -13.15 5.45 10.19
C VAL A 61 -12.37 5.94 8.96
N THR A 62 -12.01 7.23 8.96
CA THR A 62 -11.32 7.86 7.82
C THR A 62 -9.97 7.22 7.49
N TRP A 63 -9.22 6.79 8.52
CA TRP A 63 -7.98 6.01 8.37
C TRP A 63 -8.20 4.74 7.54
N CYS A 64 -9.22 3.96 7.91
CA CYS A 64 -9.61 2.73 7.22
C CYS A 64 -10.09 3.00 5.78
N ALA A 65 -10.91 4.03 5.58
CA ALA A 65 -11.41 4.42 4.26
C ALA A 65 -10.27 4.86 3.32
N GLN A 66 -9.35 5.70 3.80
CA GLN A 66 -8.20 6.15 3.01
C GLN A 66 -7.21 5.02 2.74
N GLY A 67 -7.02 4.11 3.69
CA GLY A 67 -6.23 2.89 3.51
C GLY A 67 -6.78 2.02 2.39
N LYS A 68 -8.10 1.82 2.34
CA LYS A 68 -8.78 1.11 1.24
C LYS A 68 -8.54 1.77 -0.11
N ASP A 69 -8.83 3.07 -0.23
CA ASP A 69 -8.69 3.79 -1.49
C ASP A 69 -7.25 3.72 -2.02
N THR A 70 -6.28 3.81 -1.10
CA THR A 70 -4.85 3.69 -1.40
C THR A 70 -4.49 2.28 -1.85
N ALA A 71 -4.93 1.25 -1.14
CA ALA A 71 -4.67 -0.14 -1.49
C ALA A 71 -5.26 -0.49 -2.86
N GLU A 72 -6.52 -0.13 -3.13
CA GLU A 72 -7.17 -0.35 -4.43
C GLU A 72 -6.47 0.39 -5.57
N MET A 73 -6.00 1.61 -5.31
CA MET A 73 -5.20 2.36 -6.28
C MET A 73 -3.92 1.60 -6.63
N TRP A 74 -3.13 1.19 -5.64
CA TRP A 74 -1.91 0.42 -5.86
C TRP A 74 -2.18 -0.94 -6.49
N GLY A 75 -3.25 -1.63 -6.10
CA GLY A 75 -3.66 -2.88 -6.72
C GLY A 75 -3.88 -2.73 -8.22
N ARG A 76 -4.62 -1.70 -8.66
CA ARG A 76 -4.78 -1.41 -10.09
C ARG A 76 -3.46 -1.12 -10.82
N PHE A 77 -2.52 -0.45 -10.16
CA PHE A 77 -1.20 -0.19 -10.75
C PHE A 77 -0.33 -1.46 -10.86
N LEU A 78 -0.49 -2.39 -9.94
CA LEU A 78 0.33 -3.60 -9.82
C LEU A 78 -0.29 -4.83 -10.47
N GLY A 79 -1.55 -4.75 -10.93
CA GLY A 79 -2.29 -5.90 -11.46
C GLY A 79 -2.85 -6.82 -10.39
N VAL A 80 -3.30 -6.22 -9.29
CA VAL A 80 -4.00 -6.92 -8.21
C VAL A 80 -5.44 -6.41 -8.15
N GLU A 81 -6.38 -7.32 -8.34
CA GLU A 81 -7.80 -7.12 -8.02
C GLU A 81 -7.98 -7.34 -6.51
N ILE A 82 -8.37 -6.28 -5.81
CA ILE A 82 -8.64 -6.33 -4.37
C ILE A 82 -10.14 -6.43 -4.15
N VAL A 83 -10.57 -7.48 -3.45
CA VAL A 83 -11.92 -7.59 -2.89
C VAL A 83 -11.88 -7.15 -1.45
N TRP A 84 -12.61 -6.09 -1.12
CA TRP A 84 -12.61 -5.49 0.21
C TRP A 84 -13.80 -5.93 1.05
N TYR A 85 -13.53 -6.29 2.30
CA TYR A 85 -14.51 -6.68 3.31
C TYR A 85 -14.48 -5.71 4.49
N ASP A 86 -15.57 -4.97 4.68
CA ASP A 86 -15.73 -4.00 5.76
C ASP A 86 -16.05 -4.70 7.10
N GLY A 87 -15.22 -4.51 8.12
CA GLY A 87 -15.48 -5.01 9.47
C GLY A 87 -16.56 -4.25 10.23
N ALA A 88 -17.02 -3.10 9.71
CA ALA A 88 -18.12 -2.31 10.26
C ALA A 88 -17.99 -1.94 11.76
N LEU A 89 -16.76 -1.89 12.28
CA LEU A 89 -16.45 -1.65 13.70
C LEU A 89 -17.06 -2.69 14.64
N ASP A 90 -17.25 -3.92 14.16
CA ASP A 90 -17.82 -5.03 14.92
C ASP A 90 -17.01 -6.32 14.71
N ASN A 91 -16.57 -6.92 15.81
CA ASN A 91 -15.74 -8.13 15.76
C ASN A 91 -16.45 -9.32 15.11
N ASN A 92 -17.76 -9.46 15.30
CA ASN A 92 -18.52 -10.59 14.73
C ASN A 92 -18.76 -10.40 13.24
N VAL A 93 -19.05 -9.17 12.81
CA VAL A 93 -19.17 -8.84 11.38
C VAL A 93 -17.85 -9.11 10.67
N GLN A 94 -16.74 -8.61 11.23
CA GLN A 94 -15.44 -8.85 10.66
C GLN A 94 -15.09 -10.34 10.66
N ARG A 95 -15.32 -11.05 11.76
CA ARG A 95 -15.07 -12.50 11.85
C ARG A 95 -15.81 -13.27 10.76
N SER A 96 -17.11 -13.01 10.58
CA SER A 96 -17.93 -13.63 9.53
C SER A 96 -17.39 -13.35 8.12
N ALA A 97 -16.91 -12.13 7.88
CA ALA A 97 -16.26 -11.79 6.61
C ALA A 97 -14.97 -12.59 6.40
N VAL A 98 -14.14 -12.75 7.44
CA VAL A 98 -12.90 -13.54 7.35
C VAL A 98 -13.17 -15.03 7.22
N ASP A 99 -14.21 -15.57 7.85
CA ASP A 99 -14.67 -16.94 7.62
C ASP A 99 -15.08 -17.15 6.15
N THR A 100 -15.71 -16.14 5.54
CA THR A 100 -16.06 -16.13 4.10
C THR A 100 -14.83 -16.02 3.20
N ILE A 101 -13.79 -15.30 3.62
CA ILE A 101 -12.50 -15.24 2.92
C ILE A 101 -11.84 -16.63 2.97
N ALA A 102 -11.81 -17.26 4.15
CA ALA A 102 -11.20 -18.57 4.37
C ALA A 102 -11.87 -19.71 3.57
N SER A 103 -13.13 -19.57 3.19
CA SER A 103 -13.83 -20.53 2.33
C SER A 103 -13.52 -20.38 0.84
N GLN A 104 -12.68 -19.42 0.44
CA GLN A 104 -12.38 -19.08 -0.95
C GLN A 104 -10.88 -19.18 -1.22
N SER A 105 -10.50 -19.21 -2.51
CA SER A 105 -9.11 -19.19 -2.94
C SER A 105 -8.68 -17.79 -3.34
N TRP A 106 -7.50 -17.39 -2.85
CA TRP A 106 -6.89 -16.07 -3.07
C TRP A 106 -5.41 -16.26 -3.35
N ASP A 107 -4.81 -15.34 -4.12
CA ASP A 107 -3.36 -15.32 -4.32
C ASP A 107 -2.63 -14.83 -3.06
N PHE A 108 -3.26 -13.93 -2.30
CA PHE A 108 -2.88 -13.58 -0.94
C PHE A 108 -4.04 -12.91 -0.21
N VAL A 109 -3.92 -12.83 1.12
CA VAL A 109 -4.89 -12.15 1.99
C VAL A 109 -4.15 -11.13 2.85
N ALA A 110 -4.71 -9.93 3.02
CA ALA A 110 -4.16 -8.91 3.90
C ALA A 110 -5.23 -8.28 4.79
N ILE A 111 -5.12 -8.41 6.12
CA ILE A 111 -6.19 -8.03 7.04
C ILE A 111 -5.65 -7.12 8.13
N GLN A 112 -6.39 -6.06 8.42
CA GLN A 112 -6.33 -5.34 9.69
C GLN A 112 -7.44 -5.86 10.61
N PRO A 113 -7.11 -6.63 11.66
CA PRO A 113 -8.03 -6.97 12.74
C PRO A 113 -8.63 -5.73 13.40
N PHE A 114 -9.91 -5.81 13.79
CA PHE A 114 -10.52 -4.82 14.67
C PHE A 114 -9.99 -4.94 16.10
N SER A 115 -9.64 -6.14 16.53
CA SER A 115 -9.09 -6.42 17.85
C SER A 115 -8.10 -7.58 17.78
N ILE A 116 -7.03 -7.50 18.56
CA ILE A 116 -6.00 -8.53 18.60
C ILE A 116 -6.61 -9.85 19.08
N GLY A 117 -6.27 -10.96 18.42
CA GLY A 117 -6.66 -12.30 18.80
C GLY A 117 -8.02 -12.78 18.28
N THR A 118 -8.86 -11.91 17.71
CA THR A 118 -10.23 -12.29 17.32
C THR A 118 -10.31 -13.10 16.02
N LEU A 119 -9.25 -13.02 15.20
CA LEU A 119 -9.18 -13.61 13.86
C LEU A 119 -8.13 -14.73 13.73
N VAL A 120 -7.48 -15.14 14.82
CA VAL A 120 -6.38 -16.13 14.78
C VAL A 120 -6.79 -17.44 14.12
N GLU A 121 -7.93 -18.00 14.52
CA GLU A 121 -8.43 -19.27 13.99
C GLU A 121 -8.70 -19.24 12.47
N PRO A 122 -9.52 -18.31 11.92
CA PRO A 122 -9.79 -18.32 10.49
C PRO A 122 -8.57 -17.93 9.66
N VAL A 123 -7.69 -17.05 10.17
CA VAL A 123 -6.42 -16.74 9.49
C VAL A 123 -5.48 -17.94 9.49
N SER A 124 -5.42 -18.72 10.57
CA SER A 124 -4.64 -19.96 10.60
C SER A 124 -5.12 -20.95 9.53
N SER A 125 -6.43 -21.00 9.28
CA SER A 125 -7.01 -21.83 8.20
C SER A 125 -6.60 -21.34 6.81
N ILE A 126 -6.55 -20.02 6.59
CA ILE A 126 -6.07 -19.40 5.34
C ILE A 126 -4.60 -19.77 5.09
N ILE A 127 -3.75 -19.62 6.11
CA ILE A 127 -2.31 -19.93 6.02
C ILE A 127 -2.10 -21.44 5.80
N ALA A 128 -2.85 -22.29 6.50
CA ALA A 128 -2.79 -23.74 6.32
C ALA A 128 -3.23 -24.20 4.92
N ALA A 129 -4.09 -23.44 4.24
CA ALA A 129 -4.44 -23.66 2.84
C ALA A 129 -3.34 -23.23 1.85
N GLY A 130 -2.20 -22.72 2.35
CA GLY A 130 -1.07 -22.27 1.55
C GLY A 130 -1.23 -20.86 0.98
N ILE A 131 -2.20 -20.08 1.47
CA ILE A 131 -2.42 -18.70 1.02
C ILE A 131 -1.54 -17.77 1.85
N PRO A 132 -0.65 -16.97 1.22
CA PRO A 132 0.15 -15.98 1.93
C PRO A 132 -0.72 -14.95 2.66
N PHE A 133 -0.41 -14.70 3.93
CA PHE A 133 -1.14 -13.76 4.77
C PHE A 133 -0.27 -12.59 5.22
N VAL A 134 -0.78 -11.36 5.06
CA VAL A 134 -0.14 -10.11 5.54
C VAL A 134 -1.00 -9.51 6.64
N ASP A 135 -0.40 -9.30 7.81
CA ASP A 135 -1.04 -8.62 8.93
C ASP A 135 -0.90 -7.10 8.78
N MET A 136 -1.91 -6.32 9.16
CA MET A 136 -1.94 -4.87 8.93
C MET A 136 -2.41 -4.07 10.14
N ASP A 137 -1.67 -3.02 10.49
CA ASP A 137 -2.03 -1.98 11.47
C ASP A 137 -2.27 -2.50 12.91
N THR A 138 -3.41 -3.15 13.14
CA THR A 138 -3.69 -3.90 14.37
C THR A 138 -3.08 -5.29 14.26
N LEU A 139 -2.45 -5.78 15.31
CA LEU A 139 -1.85 -7.12 15.29
C LEU A 139 -2.91 -8.24 15.27
N LEU A 140 -2.69 -9.29 14.49
CA LEU A 140 -3.47 -10.54 14.51
C LEU A 140 -3.37 -11.23 15.88
N ALA A 141 -2.15 -11.32 16.39
CA ALA A 141 -1.76 -11.95 17.65
C ALA A 141 -0.58 -11.14 18.25
N PRO A 142 -0.15 -11.39 19.49
CA PRO A 142 1.08 -10.76 20.02
C PRO A 142 2.25 -10.86 19.03
N LEU A 143 3.03 -9.78 18.90
CA LEU A 143 4.02 -9.62 17.83
C LEU A 143 5.05 -10.77 17.78
N ASP A 144 5.40 -11.32 18.94
CA ASP A 144 6.32 -12.44 19.12
C ASP A 144 5.75 -13.79 18.63
N GLN A 145 4.47 -13.86 18.29
CA GLN A 145 3.77 -15.06 17.83
C GLN A 145 3.49 -15.03 16.32
N LEU A 146 3.68 -13.90 15.63
CA LEU A 146 3.31 -13.79 14.21
C LEU A 146 4.12 -14.75 13.32
N ASP A 147 5.41 -14.89 13.58
CA ASP A 147 6.30 -15.77 12.83
C ASP A 147 5.88 -17.25 13.00
N ASP A 148 5.53 -17.66 14.22
CA ASP A 148 5.07 -19.02 14.53
C ASP A 148 3.71 -19.34 13.87
N LEU A 149 2.86 -18.33 13.69
CA LEU A 149 1.57 -18.45 13.00
C LEU A 149 1.73 -18.49 11.47
N GLY A 150 2.91 -18.23 10.93
CA GLY A 150 3.18 -18.20 9.49
C GLY A 150 2.72 -16.91 8.79
N VAL A 151 2.62 -15.80 9.53
CA VAL A 151 2.38 -14.49 8.93
C VAL A 151 3.57 -14.11 8.05
N LEU A 152 3.31 -13.75 6.79
CA LEU A 152 4.37 -13.43 5.83
C LEU A 152 5.05 -12.09 6.14
N SER A 153 4.26 -11.10 6.51
CA SER A 153 4.73 -9.75 6.80
C SER A 153 3.70 -9.03 7.65
N PHE A 154 4.16 -8.08 8.46
CA PHE A 154 3.33 -7.13 9.17
C PHE A 154 3.59 -5.73 8.63
N ILE A 155 2.53 -4.98 8.31
CA ILE A 155 2.62 -3.60 7.83
C ILE A 155 1.81 -2.71 8.76
N ALA A 156 2.50 -1.85 9.50
CA ALA A 156 1.87 -0.85 10.34
C ALA A 156 2.68 0.43 10.31
N PRO A 157 2.05 1.58 10.58
CA PRO A 157 2.79 2.79 10.82
C PRO A 157 3.58 2.71 12.14
N ASP A 158 4.64 3.51 12.23
CA ASP A 158 5.41 3.63 13.47
C ASP A 158 4.65 4.47 14.50
N ASN A 159 3.93 3.79 15.38
CA ASN A 159 3.12 4.41 16.43
C ASN A 159 3.96 5.11 17.51
N VAL A 160 5.30 4.97 17.53
CA VAL A 160 6.17 5.64 18.50
C VAL A 160 6.46 7.09 18.11
N PHE A 161 6.51 7.39 16.80
CA PHE A 161 6.87 8.70 16.26
C PHE A 161 5.72 9.40 15.50
N MET A 162 4.48 8.92 15.67
CA MET A 162 3.27 9.57 15.17
C MET A 162 2.95 10.89 15.86
#